data_AF-A0A926C0T0-F1
#
_entry.id   AF-A0A926C0T0-F1
#
_cell.length_a   1.000
_cell.length_b   1.000
_cell.length_c   1.000
_cell.angle_alpha   90.00
_cell.angle_beta   90.00
_cell.angle_gamma   90.00
#
_symmetry.space_group_name_H-M   'P 1'
#
loop_
_entity.id
_entity.type
_entity.pdbx_description
1 polymer ?
#
loop_
_entity_poly.entity_id
_entity_poly.type
_entity_poly.pdbx_seq_one_letter_code
_entity_poly.pdbx_strand_id
1 'polypeptide(L)'
;KLLIDLTAAAMQILFGSLLLSAYHPVFVGFGVFTVGLLVLICWVYGPSGIRTSIKESSYKYKVVAWLEEVAANLPMHRQQVADNQGLSSDAMEKADNLVAGYLTHRNSHFRVLKRLFYSGVAFKTIVTGGLLVIGTSLVVSRQMSLGQFVASEVIIVLITNSVDKLISGIDTVFDMITAVEKIATVTDMPLETVDYEETV
;
A
#
# COMPACT_ATOMS: atom_id res chain seq x y z
N LYS A 1 12.37 -5.28 -8.87
CA LYS A 1 12.96 -4.28 -7.93
C LYS A 1 12.26 -4.33 -6.57
N LEU A 2 10.94 -4.10 -6.50
CA LEU A 2 10.14 -4.21 -5.28
C LEU A 2 10.38 -5.50 -4.47
N LEU A 3 10.33 -6.66 -5.13
CA LEU A 3 10.49 -7.95 -4.46
C LEU A 3 11.85 -8.07 -3.76
N ILE A 4 12.91 -7.55 -4.38
CA ILE A 4 14.27 -7.56 -3.82
C ILE A 4 14.33 -6.62 -2.62
N ASP A 5 13.80 -5.40 -2.76
CA ASP A 5 13.82 -4.39 -1.70
C ASP A 5 12.99 -4.83 -0.47
N LEU A 6 11.82 -5.43 -0.71
CA LEU A 6 10.94 -5.96 0.33
C LEU A 6 11.57 -7.16 1.04
N THR A 7 12.13 -8.10 0.28
CA THR A 7 12.78 -9.30 0.84
C THR A 7 14.04 -8.91 1.62
N ALA A 8 14.85 -7.98 1.09
CA ALA A 8 16.02 -7.47 1.78
C ALA A 8 15.65 -6.75 3.08
N ALA A 9 14.59 -5.93 3.07
CA ALA A 9 14.11 -5.26 4.28
C ALA A 9 13.58 -6.26 5.32
N ALA A 10 12.84 -7.30 4.89
CA ALA A 10 12.38 -8.37 5.77
C ALA A 10 13.55 -9.14 6.40
N MET A 11 14.55 -9.53 5.59
CA MET A 11 15.77 -10.15 6.10
C MET A 11 16.52 -9.24 7.07
N GLN A 12 16.66 -7.96 6.76
CA GLN A 12 17.34 -6.99 7.62
C GLN A 12 16.64 -6.82 8.97
N ILE A 13 15.31 -6.81 9.00
CA ILE A 13 14.54 -6.75 10.25
C ILE A 13 14.72 -8.04 11.05
N LEU A 14 14.65 -9.20 10.40
CA LEU A 14 14.80 -10.50 11.05
C LEU A 14 16.20 -10.68 11.64
N PHE A 15 17.24 -10.54 10.83
CA PHE A 15 18.62 -10.68 11.28
C PHE A 15 19.03 -9.52 12.20
N GLY A 16 18.54 -8.31 11.97
CA GLY A 16 18.76 -7.18 12.87
C GLY A 16 18.19 -7.45 14.26
N SER A 17 16.95 -7.93 14.35
CA SER A 17 16.32 -8.28 15.63
C SER A 17 17.04 -9.44 16.33
N LEU A 18 17.55 -10.42 15.56
CA LEU A 18 18.32 -11.53 16.09
C LEU A 18 19.68 -11.07 16.64
N LEU A 19 20.41 -10.23 15.90
CA LEU A 19 21.67 -9.65 16.36
C LEU A 19 21.48 -8.78 17.60
N LEU A 20 20.43 -7.95 17.61
CA LEU A 20 20.09 -7.11 18.75
C LEU A 20 19.86 -7.94 20.03
N SER A 21 19.23 -9.10 19.88
CA SER A 21 18.98 -10.04 20.99
C SER A 21 20.26 -10.61 21.60
N ALA A 22 21.37 -10.66 20.86
CA ALA A 22 22.65 -11.16 21.36
C ALA A 22 23.41 -10.15 22.26
N TYR A 23 23.02 -8.87 22.27
CA TYR A 23 23.72 -7.84 23.05
C TYR A 23 23.32 -7.80 24.52
N HIS A 24 22.01 -7.88 24.81
CA HIS A 24 21.50 -7.81 26.17
C HIS A 24 20.08 -8.41 26.26
N PRO A 25 19.71 -9.12 27.35
CA PRO A 25 18.38 -9.73 27.50
C PRO A 25 17.22 -8.73 27.35
N VAL A 26 17.38 -7.50 27.85
CA VAL A 26 16.37 -6.42 27.70
C VAL A 26 16.09 -6.12 26.23
N PHE A 27 17.10 -6.22 25.37
CA PHE A 27 16.95 -5.95 23.95
C PHE A 27 16.27 -7.07 23.17
N VAL A 28 16.19 -8.29 23.72
CA VAL A 28 15.32 -9.35 23.19
C VAL A 28 13.86 -8.89 23.27
N GLY A 29 13.44 -8.43 24.46
CA GLY A 29 12.08 -7.90 24.66
C GLY A 29 11.82 -6.68 23.78
N PHE A 30 12.81 -5.80 23.63
CA PHE A 30 12.72 -4.65 22.75
C PHE A 30 12.59 -5.03 21.26
N GLY A 31 13.32 -6.05 20.80
CA GLY A 31 13.22 -6.57 19.44
C GLY A 31 11.83 -7.17 19.17
N VAL A 32 11.33 -8.00 20.09
CA VAL A 32 9.96 -8.56 20.02
C VAL A 32 8.92 -7.44 20.01
N PHE A 33 9.07 -6.43 20.86
CA PHE A 33 8.21 -5.26 20.88
C PHE A 33 8.23 -4.51 19.53
N THR A 34 9.41 -4.31 18.96
CA THR A 34 9.59 -3.64 17.66
C THR A 34 8.91 -4.42 16.53
N VAL A 35 9.11 -5.73 16.47
CA VAL A 35 8.44 -6.60 15.47
C VAL A 35 6.93 -6.64 15.72
N GLY A 36 6.49 -6.72 16.97
CA GLY A 36 5.08 -6.70 17.35
C GLY A 36 4.37 -5.42 16.92
N LEU A 37 4.99 -4.26 17.12
CA LEU A 37 4.49 -2.97 16.63
C LEU A 37 4.38 -2.96 15.10
N LEU A 38 5.38 -3.48 14.38
CA LEU A 38 5.34 -3.57 12.93
C LEU A 38 4.18 -4.43 12.45
N VAL A 39 3.99 -5.61 13.05
CA VAL A 39 2.87 -6.52 12.74
C VAL A 39 1.53 -5.82 13.02
N LEU A 40 1.43 -5.09 14.13
CA LEU A 40 0.23 -4.33 14.49
C LEU A 40 -0.09 -3.24 13.46
N ILE A 41 0.92 -2.49 12.98
CA ILE A 41 0.74 -1.49 11.92
C ILE A 41 0.22 -2.16 10.64
N CYS A 42 0.86 -3.24 10.19
CA CYS A 42 0.43 -3.98 9.01
C CYS A 42 -1.00 -4.52 9.15
N TRP A 43 -1.36 -5.06 10.32
CA TRP A 43 -2.67 -5.62 10.59
C TRP A 43 -3.78 -4.55 10.60
N VAL A 44 -3.53 -3.39 11.20
CA VAL A 44 -4.52 -2.29 11.27
C VAL A 44 -4.74 -1.63 9.90
N TYR A 45 -3.67 -1.38 9.14
CA TYR A 45 -3.76 -0.61 7.89
C TYR A 45 -3.95 -1.46 6.63
N GLY A 46 -3.48 -2.71 6.63
CA GLY A 46 -3.48 -3.61 5.47
C GLY A 46 -4.86 -3.81 4.84
N PRO A 47 -5.89 -4.25 5.57
CA PRO A 47 -7.22 -4.50 5.02
C PRO A 47 -7.85 -3.24 4.40
N SER A 48 -7.64 -2.08 5.04
CA SER A 48 -8.15 -0.80 4.55
C SER A 48 -7.43 -0.35 3.27
N GLY A 49 -6.12 -0.59 3.18
CA GLY A 49 -5.31 -0.29 2.00
C GLY A 49 -5.77 -1.06 0.77
N ILE A 50 -5.91 -2.39 0.90
CA ILE A 50 -6.36 -3.27 -0.20
C ILE A 50 -7.76 -2.87 -0.66
N ARG A 51 -8.73 -2.74 0.26
CA ARG A 51 -10.11 -2.40 -0.09
C ARG A 51 -10.23 -1.06 -0.82
N THR A 52 -9.42 -0.07 -0.45
CA THR A 52 -9.44 1.24 -1.10
C THR A 52 -8.72 1.25 -2.45
N SER A 53 -7.61 0.51 -2.61
CA SER A 53 -6.93 0.32 -3.90
C SER A 53 -7.84 -0.36 -4.94
N ILE A 54 -8.55 -1.43 -4.55
CA ILE A 54 -9.50 -2.12 -5.44
C ILE A 54 -10.61 -1.18 -5.92
N LYS A 55 -11.18 -0.36 -5.02
CA LYS A 55 -12.23 0.62 -5.37
C LYS A 55 -11.73 1.73 -6.28
N GLU A 56 -10.55 2.29 -5.98
CA GLU A 56 -9.91 3.29 -6.83
C GLU A 56 -9.69 2.74 -8.25
N SER A 57 -9.12 1.54 -8.35
CA SER A 57 -8.89 0.85 -9.62
C SER A 57 -10.19 0.61 -10.38
N SER A 58 -11.26 0.15 -9.73
CA SER A 58 -12.57 -0.02 -10.37
C SER A 58 -13.11 1.26 -11.02
N TYR A 59 -13.00 2.42 -10.34
CA TYR A 59 -13.43 3.69 -10.93
C TYR A 59 -12.50 4.16 -12.04
N LYS A 60 -11.19 3.91 -11.93
CA LYS A 60 -10.24 4.17 -13.01
C LYS A 60 -10.63 3.43 -14.30
N TYR A 61 -10.98 2.14 -14.22
CA TYR A 61 -11.44 1.38 -15.39
C TYR A 61 -12.78 1.88 -15.96
N LYS A 62 -13.72 2.32 -15.12
CA LYS A 62 -14.98 2.93 -15.59
C LYS A 62 -14.75 4.22 -16.36
N VAL A 63 -13.83 5.07 -15.90
CA VAL A 63 -13.44 6.29 -16.62
C VAL A 63 -12.82 5.94 -17.98
N VAL A 64 -11.92 4.94 -18.02
CA VAL A 64 -11.31 4.48 -19.28
C VAL A 64 -12.35 3.92 -20.24
N ALA A 65 -13.24 3.04 -19.78
CA ALA A 65 -14.30 2.46 -20.60
C ALA A 65 -15.22 3.54 -21.20
N TRP A 66 -15.54 4.58 -20.43
CA TRP A 66 -16.31 5.71 -20.94
C TRP A 66 -15.55 6.51 -22.01
N LEU A 67 -14.26 6.77 -21.81
CA LEU A 67 -13.44 7.45 -22.82
C LEU A 67 -13.32 6.62 -24.11
N GLU A 68 -13.23 5.30 -23.97
CA GLU A 68 -13.21 4.37 -25.11
C GLU A 68 -14.54 4.37 -25.87
N GLU A 69 -15.68 4.36 -25.16
CA GLU A 69 -17.03 4.47 -25.75
C GLU A 69 -17.20 5.78 -26.54
N VAL A 70 -16.73 6.89 -25.97
CA VAL A 70 -16.75 8.21 -26.62
C VAL A 70 -15.83 8.23 -27.84
N ALA A 71 -14.63 7.65 -27.75
CA ALA A 71 -13.67 7.57 -28.85
C ALA A 71 -14.20 6.72 -30.01
N ALA A 72 -14.83 5.57 -29.71
CA ALA A 72 -15.43 4.68 -30.70
C ALA A 72 -16.60 5.36 -31.46
N ASN A 73 -17.34 6.23 -30.79
CA ASN A 73 -18.52 6.91 -31.35
C ASN A 73 -18.29 8.42 -31.64
N LEU A 74 -17.02 8.81 -31.84
CA LEU A 74 -16.60 10.20 -32.08
C LEU A 74 -17.41 10.96 -33.15
N PRO A 75 -17.71 10.38 -34.32
CA PRO A 75 -18.51 11.06 -35.35
C PRO A 75 -19.93 11.37 -34.88
N MET A 76 -20.56 10.45 -34.15
CA MET A 76 -21.92 10.63 -33.61
C MET A 76 -21.95 11.75 -32.58
N HIS A 77 -21.01 11.75 -31.63
CA HIS A 77 -20.93 12.81 -30.62
C HIS A 77 -20.59 14.18 -31.22
N ARG A 78 -19.71 14.23 -32.24
CA ARG A 78 -19.41 15.48 -32.95
C ARG A 78 -20.63 16.03 -33.69
N GLN A 79 -21.41 15.15 -34.33
CA GLN A 79 -22.64 15.52 -35.02
C GLN A 79 -23.71 16.03 -34.03
N GLN A 80 -23.89 15.35 -32.90
CA GLN A 80 -24.85 15.71 -31.86
C GLN A 80 -24.54 17.06 -31.19
N VAL A 81 -23.25 17.40 -31.03
CA VAL A 81 -22.80 18.73 -30.57
C VAL A 81 -23.13 19.80 -31.61
N ALA A 82 -22.97 19.51 -32.90
CA ALA A 82 -23.29 20.45 -33.98
C ALA A 82 -24.80 20.70 -34.12
N ASP A 83 -25.62 19.69 -33.86
CA ASP A 83 -27.08 19.75 -33.98
C ASP A 83 -27.79 20.32 -32.73
N ASN A 84 -27.05 20.78 -31.71
CA ASN A 84 -27.60 21.35 -30.46
C ASN A 84 -28.63 20.46 -29.75
N GLN A 85 -28.54 19.14 -29.88
CA GLN A 85 -29.54 18.18 -29.37
C GLN A 85 -29.49 17.93 -27.85
N GLY A 86 -28.83 18.77 -27.05
CA GLY A 86 -28.74 18.63 -25.58
C GLY A 86 -27.88 17.46 -25.07
N LEU A 87 -27.67 16.41 -25.87
CA LEU A 87 -26.88 15.21 -25.53
C LEU A 87 -25.39 15.46 -25.27
N SER A 88 -24.85 16.60 -25.72
CA SER A 88 -23.48 17.00 -25.38
C SER A 88 -23.32 17.29 -23.87
N SER A 89 -24.38 17.74 -23.18
CA SER A 89 -24.36 17.87 -21.72
C SER A 89 -24.42 16.52 -21.04
N ASP A 90 -25.19 15.56 -21.55
CA ASP A 90 -25.32 14.23 -20.95
C ASP A 90 -24.00 13.45 -20.96
N ALA A 91 -23.25 13.53 -22.07
CA ALA A 91 -21.93 12.92 -22.18
C ALA A 91 -20.90 13.58 -21.26
N MET A 92 -20.93 14.91 -21.15
CA MET A 92 -20.07 15.67 -20.22
C MET A 92 -20.44 15.43 -18.76
N GLU A 93 -21.73 15.34 -18.43
CA GLU A 93 -22.22 15.07 -17.08
C GLU A 93 -21.86 13.64 -16.65
N LYS A 94 -21.97 12.66 -17.55
CA LYS A 94 -21.50 11.29 -17.30
C LYS A 94 -19.99 11.25 -17.09
N ALA A 95 -19.21 11.99 -17.89
CA ALA A 95 -17.76 12.12 -17.70
C ALA A 95 -17.42 12.73 -16.33
N ASP A 96 -18.08 13.83 -15.97
CA ASP A 96 -17.85 14.54 -14.71
C ASP A 96 -18.17 13.66 -13.51
N ASN A 97 -19.32 12.97 -13.53
CA ASN A 97 -19.72 12.03 -12.48
C ASN A 97 -18.72 10.87 -12.29
N LEU A 98 -18.19 10.31 -13.39
CA LEU A 98 -17.20 9.22 -13.33
C LEU A 98 -15.85 9.71 -12.78
N VAL A 99 -15.38 10.88 -13.22
CA VAL A 99 -14.14 11.50 -12.74
C VAL A 99 -14.26 11.92 -11.28
N ALA A 100 -15.37 12.53 -10.88
CA ALA A 100 -15.66 12.89 -9.49
C ALA A 100 -15.67 11.65 -8.58
N GLY A 101 -16.28 10.55 -9.05
CA GLY A 101 -16.25 9.26 -8.35
C GLY A 101 -14.83 8.72 -8.17
N TYR A 102 -14.02 8.75 -9.23
CA TYR A 102 -12.61 8.35 -9.16
C TYR A 102 -11.81 9.21 -8.17
N LEU A 103 -11.92 10.54 -8.24
CA LEU A 103 -11.21 11.45 -7.35
C LEU A 103 -11.60 11.22 -5.88
N THR A 104 -12.87 10.98 -5.61
CA THR A 104 -13.37 10.66 -4.26
C THR A 104 -12.71 9.40 -3.70
N HIS A 105 -12.66 8.33 -4.50
CA HIS A 105 -12.05 7.07 -4.09
C HIS A 105 -10.53 7.17 -3.95
N ARG A 106 -9.86 7.88 -4.86
CA ARG A 106 -8.41 8.14 -4.77
C ARG A 106 -8.04 8.95 -3.54
N ASN A 107 -8.83 9.97 -3.20
CA ASN A 107 -8.60 10.72 -1.96
C ASN A 107 -8.81 9.84 -0.70
N SER A 108 -9.76 8.91 -0.74
CA SER A 108 -9.95 7.93 0.33
C SER A 108 -8.75 6.98 0.46
N HIS A 109 -8.22 6.46 -0.65
CA HIS A 109 -7.05 5.59 -0.65
C HIS A 109 -5.80 6.33 -0.14
N PHE A 110 -5.56 7.53 -0.67
CA PHE A 110 -4.45 8.38 -0.25
C PHE A 110 -4.52 8.75 1.25
N ARG A 111 -5.72 8.89 1.82
CA ARG A 111 -5.89 9.11 3.27
C ARG A 111 -5.41 7.93 4.11
N VAL A 112 -5.63 6.69 3.64
CA VAL A 112 -5.13 5.48 4.30
C VAL A 112 -3.61 5.43 4.23
N LEU A 113 -3.03 5.68 3.05
CA LEU A 113 -1.57 5.73 2.85
C LEU A 113 -0.91 6.79 3.74
N LYS A 114 -1.47 8.01 3.81
CA LYS A 114 -0.96 9.06 4.69
C LYS A 114 -0.94 8.60 6.14
N ARG A 115 -2.01 7.97 6.63
CA ARG A 115 -2.10 7.49 8.00
C ARG A 115 -1.07 6.39 8.28
N LEU A 116 -0.85 5.50 7.33
CA LEU A 116 0.19 4.48 7.39
C LEU A 116 1.60 5.10 7.42
N PHE A 117 1.88 6.11 6.59
CA PHE A 117 3.17 6.80 6.60
C PHE A 117 3.44 7.53 7.93
N TYR A 118 2.44 8.25 8.46
CA TYR A 118 2.53 8.85 9.80
C TYR A 118 2.79 7.81 10.89
N SER A 119 2.16 6.63 10.80
CA SER A 119 2.42 5.54 11.74
C SER A 119 3.84 4.98 11.65
N GLY A 120 4.43 4.95 10.46
CA GLY A 120 5.84 4.57 10.25
C GLY A 120 6.81 5.56 10.91
N VAL A 121 6.57 6.85 10.72
CA VAL A 121 7.36 7.91 11.38
C VAL A 121 7.21 7.81 12.91
N ALA A 122 5.98 7.64 13.41
CA ALA A 122 5.74 7.48 14.84
C ALA A 122 6.44 6.24 15.41
N PHE A 123 6.39 5.10 14.70
CA PHE A 123 7.12 3.89 15.04
C PHE A 123 8.62 4.16 15.15
N LYS A 124 9.22 4.80 14.15
CA LYS A 124 10.64 5.14 14.14
C LYS A 124 11.02 6.00 15.34
N THR A 125 10.23 7.04 15.64
CA THR A 125 10.48 7.92 16.79
C THR A 125 10.36 7.17 18.12
N ILE A 126 9.34 6.34 18.30
CA ILE A 126 9.12 5.57 19.54
C ILE A 126 10.24 4.56 19.75
N VAL A 127 10.64 3.82 18.71
CA VAL A 127 11.67 2.79 18.79
C VAL A 127 13.03 3.44 19.05
N THR A 128 13.43 4.45 18.27
CA THR A 128 14.73 5.11 18.50
C THR A 128 14.77 5.82 19.86
N GLY A 129 13.72 6.55 20.22
CA GLY A 129 13.66 7.22 21.53
C GLY A 129 13.65 6.24 22.70
N GLY A 130 12.87 5.17 22.61
CA GLY A 130 12.80 4.12 23.62
C GLY A 130 14.12 3.41 23.82
N LEU A 131 14.83 3.09 22.73
CA LEU A 131 16.17 2.51 22.79
C LEU A 131 17.15 3.45 23.50
N LEU A 132 17.16 4.75 23.16
CA LEU A 132 18.08 5.71 23.76
C LEU A 132 17.86 5.81 25.27
N VAL A 133 16.61 5.89 25.73
CA VAL A 133 16.29 5.95 27.17
C VAL A 133 16.71 4.67 27.89
N ILE A 134 16.28 3.51 27.38
CA ILE A 134 16.56 2.21 28.02
C ILE A 134 18.07 1.90 27.96
N GLY A 135 18.68 2.07 26.80
CA GLY A 135 20.10 1.78 26.58
C GLY A 135 21.01 2.69 27.40
N THR A 136 20.70 3.99 27.49
CA THR A 136 21.48 4.91 28.35
C THR A 136 21.37 4.52 29.82
N SER A 137 20.18 4.14 30.30
CA SER A 137 19.99 3.67 31.68
C SER A 137 20.84 2.43 31.99
N LEU A 138 20.92 1.48 31.06
CA LEU A 138 21.74 0.26 31.19
C LEU A 138 23.24 0.57 31.20
N VAL A 139 23.70 1.50 30.35
CA VAL A 139 25.10 1.93 30.31
C VAL A 139 25.50 2.62 31.60
N VAL A 140 24.67 3.55 32.11
CA VAL A 140 24.92 4.23 33.39
C VAL A 140 24.96 3.24 34.55
N SER A 141 24.09 2.23 34.52
CA SER A 141 24.04 1.14 35.51
C SER A 141 25.19 0.13 35.36
N ARG A 142 26.12 0.33 34.42
CA ARG A 142 27.22 -0.59 34.10
C ARG A 142 26.78 -2.01 33.74
N GLN A 143 25.54 -2.19 33.32
CA GLN A 143 25.01 -3.48 32.85
C GLN A 143 25.40 -3.77 31.40
N MET A 144 25.82 -2.72 30.68
CA MET A 144 26.18 -2.79 29.27
C MET A 144 27.33 -1.83 28.97
N SER A 145 28.24 -2.21 28.07
CA SER A 145 29.34 -1.32 27.67
C SER A 145 28.86 -0.24 26.69
N LEU A 146 29.59 0.87 26.62
CA LEU A 146 29.31 1.93 25.64
C LEU A 146 29.40 1.42 24.20
N GLY A 147 30.32 0.49 23.90
CA GLY A 147 30.44 -0.12 22.58
C GLY A 147 29.23 -0.97 22.20
N GLN A 148 28.70 -1.76 23.14
CA GLN A 148 27.47 -2.54 22.93
C GLN A 148 26.26 -1.62 22.68
N PHE A 149 26.21 -0.46 23.35
CA PHE A 149 25.15 0.53 23.17
C PHE A 149 25.17 1.13 21.77
N VAL A 150 26.32 1.64 21.34
CA VAL A 150 26.47 2.19 19.99
C VAL A 150 26.18 1.13 18.92
N ALA A 151 26.62 -0.11 19.11
CA ALA A 151 26.33 -1.19 18.17
C ALA A 151 24.82 -1.49 18.07
N SER A 152 24.14 -1.55 19.22
CA SER A 152 22.68 -1.76 19.26
C SER A 152 21.91 -0.62 18.61
N GLU A 153 22.36 0.62 18.81
CA GLU A 153 21.79 1.81 18.17
C GLU A 153 21.89 1.75 16.64
N VAL A 154 23.06 1.41 16.09
CA VAL A 154 23.25 1.26 14.64
C VAL A 154 22.32 0.18 14.08
N ILE A 155 22.16 -0.94 14.77
CA ILE A 155 21.25 -2.01 14.36
C ILE A 155 19.80 -1.51 14.32
N ILE A 156 19.34 -0.78 15.34
CA ILE A 156 17.98 -0.22 15.37
C ILE A 156 17.76 0.79 14.24
N VAL A 157 18.75 1.63 13.92
CA VAL A 157 18.66 2.54 12.77
C VAL A 157 18.49 1.75 11.46
N LEU A 158 19.22 0.65 11.29
CA LEU A 158 19.07 -0.22 10.11
C LEU A 158 17.68 -0.88 10.05
N ILE A 159 17.15 -1.36 11.18
CA ILE A 159 15.82 -1.96 11.27
C ILE A 159 14.75 -0.92 10.93
N THR A 160 14.79 0.26 11.56
CA THR A 160 13.78 1.31 11.33
C THR A 160 13.82 1.82 9.88
N ASN A 161 15.00 1.99 9.28
CA ASN A 161 15.11 2.33 7.86
C ASN A 161 14.58 1.22 6.93
N SER A 162 14.71 -0.05 7.33
CA SER A 162 14.11 -1.16 6.58
C SER A 162 12.60 -1.16 6.68
N VAL A 163 12.05 -0.82 7.84
CA VAL A 163 10.61 -0.60 8.03
C VAL A 163 10.11 0.55 7.16
N ASP A 164 10.82 1.68 7.07
CA ASP A 164 10.45 2.79 6.18
C ASP A 164 10.36 2.34 4.72
N LYS A 165 11.28 1.48 4.27
CA LYS A 165 11.24 0.87 2.93
C LYS A 165 10.04 -0.06 2.74
N LEU A 166 9.73 -0.90 3.73
CA LEU A 166 8.53 -1.76 3.68
C LEU A 166 7.27 -0.92 3.57
N ILE A 167 7.14 0.12 4.38
CA ILE A 167 5.97 1.01 4.39
C ILE A 167 5.85 1.77 3.07
N SER A 168 6.96 2.23 2.49
CA SER A 168 6.93 2.93 1.21
C SER A 168 6.61 2.00 0.03
N GLY A 169 7.01 0.72 0.12
CA GLY A 169 6.73 -0.29 -0.91
C GLY A 169 5.34 -0.92 -0.83
N ILE A 170 4.61 -0.72 0.27
CA ILE A 170 3.32 -1.38 0.50
C ILE A 170 2.23 -0.96 -0.50
N ASP A 171 2.30 0.27 -1.00
CA ASP A 171 1.38 0.80 -2.01
C ASP A 171 1.44 -0.04 -3.29
N THR A 172 2.65 -0.32 -3.76
CA THR A 172 2.88 -1.20 -4.91
C THR A 172 2.40 -2.63 -4.65
N VAL A 173 2.49 -3.13 -3.41
CA VAL A 173 1.93 -4.44 -3.03
C VAL A 173 0.40 -4.42 -3.13
N PHE A 174 -0.25 -3.37 -2.64
CA PHE A 174 -1.70 -3.21 -2.78
C PHE A 174 -2.11 -3.15 -4.25
N ASP A 175 -1.39 -2.41 -5.07
CA ASP A 175 -1.64 -2.34 -6.51
C ASP A 175 -1.43 -3.69 -7.21
N MET A 176 -0.43 -4.47 -6.82
CA MET A 176 -0.23 -5.83 -7.33
C MET A 176 -1.41 -6.74 -6.98
N ILE A 177 -1.87 -6.72 -5.73
CA ILE A 177 -3.04 -7.49 -5.29
C ILE A 177 -4.28 -7.06 -6.08
N THR A 178 -4.48 -5.75 -6.24
CA THR A 178 -5.57 -5.20 -7.05
C THR A 178 -5.47 -5.65 -8.51
N ALA A 179 -4.28 -5.69 -9.10
CA ALA A 179 -4.09 -6.16 -10.47
C ALA A 179 -4.45 -7.64 -10.63
N VAL A 180 -4.06 -8.49 -9.67
CA VAL A 180 -4.44 -9.91 -9.64
C VAL A 180 -5.96 -10.06 -9.54
N GLU A 181 -6.61 -9.29 -8.67
CA GLU A 181 -8.09 -9.28 -8.55
C GLU A 181 -8.77 -8.92 -9.87
N LYS A 182 -8.22 -7.96 -10.63
CA LYS A 182 -8.77 -7.60 -11.95
C LYS A 182 -8.62 -8.70 -12.98
N ILE A 183 -7.51 -9.43 -12.98
CA ILE A 183 -7.31 -10.58 -13.87
C ILE A 183 -8.27 -11.73 -13.49
N ALA A 184 -8.42 -11.99 -12.19
CA ALA A 184 -9.36 -12.97 -11.68
C ALA A 184 -10.80 -12.63 -12.11
N THR A 185 -11.20 -11.36 -11.99
CA THR A 185 -12.53 -10.89 -12.45
C THR A 185 -12.80 -11.24 -13.92
N VAL A 186 -11.78 -11.19 -14.79
CA VAL A 186 -11.93 -11.55 -16.21
C VAL A 186 -11.98 -13.05 -16.42
N THR A 187 -11.14 -13.78 -15.68
CA THR A 187 -11.02 -15.25 -15.81
C THR A 187 -12.25 -15.98 -15.24
N ASP A 188 -12.90 -15.40 -14.25
CA ASP A 188 -14.10 -15.94 -13.60
C ASP A 188 -15.41 -15.65 -14.35
N MET A 189 -15.35 -14.91 -15.47
CA MET A 189 -16.55 -14.66 -16.28
C MET A 189 -17.04 -15.96 -16.94
N PRO A 190 -18.35 -16.23 -16.95
CA PRO A 190 -18.89 -17.41 -17.63
C PRO A 190 -18.57 -17.34 -19.12
N LEU A 191 -18.11 -18.47 -19.67
CA LEU A 191 -17.89 -18.60 -21.11
C LEU A 191 -19.23 -18.53 -21.83
N GLU A 192 -19.27 -17.81 -22.94
CA GLU A 192 -20.44 -17.73 -23.78
C GLU A 192 -20.77 -19.12 -24.34
N THR A 193 -21.98 -19.61 -24.07
CA THR A 193 -22.45 -20.89 -24.59
C THR A 193 -22.81 -20.71 -26.06
N VAL A 194 -22.01 -21.29 -26.95
CA VAL A 194 -22.33 -21.33 -28.38
C VAL A 194 -23.43 -22.39 -28.57
N ASP A 195 -24.68 -21.93 -28.67
CA ASP A 195 -25.79 -22.79 -29.06
C ASP A 195 -25.70 -23.03 -30.57
N TYR A 196 -25.25 -24.22 -30.97
CA TYR A 196 -25.33 -24.64 -32.36
C TYR A 196 -26.80 -25.00 -32.62
N GLU A 197 -27.57 -24.06 -33.18
CA GLU A 197 -28.82 -24.41 -33.85
C GLU A 197 -28.48 -25.40 -34.97
N GLU A 198 -28.79 -26.69 -34.75
CA GLU A 198 -28.87 -27.70 -35.80
C GLU A 198 -29.92 -27.23 -36.81
N THR A 199 -29.46 -26.62 -37.90
CA THR A 199 -30.25 -26.45 -39.11
C THR A 199 -30.45 -27.83 -39.75
N VAL A 200 -31.59 -28.45 -39.42
CA VAL A 200 -32.14 -29.66 -40.05
C VAL A 200 -32.53 -29.39 -41.50
#